data_AF-A0A1I3YKW3-F1
#
_entry.id   AF-A0A1I3YKW3-F1
#
_cell.length_a   1.000
_cell.length_b   1.000
_cell.length_c   1.000
_cell.angle_alpha   90.00
_cell.angle_beta   90.00
_cell.angle_gamma   90.00
#
_symmetry.space_group_name_H-M   'P 1'
#
loop_
_entity.id
_entity.type
_entity.pdbx_description
1 polymer ?
#
loop_
_entity_poly.entity_id
_entity_poly.type
_entity_poly.pdbx_seq_one_letter_code
_entity_poly.pdbx_strand_id
1 'polypeptide(L)'
;MKYLFLAIALFIAGLAFGQSDPQKKGEAISERDTTISNPNYDKALVEKLGGDDYGMKSYFFVILKTGTNKTAEKELISESFKGHLENIQGLVQEGKLIVAGPLGKNENNYRGIFILSNINSADEARELLLTDPAIKNGLLDFEIFTWYGSAALPEYLPASDKIWKLKP
;
A
#
# COMPACT_ATOMS: atom_id res chain seq x y z
N MET A 1 15.89 -7.19 -95.56
CA MET A 1 14.48 -6.74 -95.62
C MET A 1 13.95 -6.82 -94.19
N LYS A 2 13.81 -5.66 -93.52
CA LYS A 2 12.52 -5.02 -93.14
C LYS A 2 11.68 -6.00 -92.30
N TYR A 3 11.38 -5.80 -91.01
CA TYR A 3 10.88 -4.62 -90.26
C TYR A 3 11.31 -4.80 -88.79
N LEU A 4 11.93 -3.85 -88.07
CA LEU A 4 11.41 -2.59 -87.52
C LEU A 4 10.06 -2.72 -86.79
N PHE A 5 10.11 -2.99 -85.47
CA PHE A 5 9.24 -2.30 -84.51
C PHE A 5 9.96 -2.09 -83.17
N LEU A 6 9.70 -0.89 -82.66
CA LEU A 6 10.36 -0.12 -81.62
C LEU A 6 9.56 -0.30 -80.33
N ALA A 7 10.21 -0.69 -79.23
CA ALA A 7 9.66 -0.51 -77.88
C ALA A 7 10.82 -0.19 -76.93
N ILE A 8 10.96 1.12 -76.69
CA ILE A 8 11.85 1.74 -75.74
C ILE A 8 11.25 1.55 -74.35
N ALA A 9 12.00 0.94 -73.43
CA ALA A 9 11.77 1.11 -71.99
C ALA A 9 13.12 1.46 -71.37
N LEU A 10 13.22 2.71 -70.90
CA LEU A 10 14.42 3.27 -70.31
C LEU A 10 14.84 2.50 -69.06
N PHE A 11 16.12 2.18 -69.03
CA PHE A 11 16.89 1.77 -67.86
C PHE A 11 17.25 3.05 -67.07
N ILE A 12 16.82 3.16 -65.82
CA ILE A 12 17.42 4.09 -64.86
C ILE A 12 17.88 3.27 -63.66
N ALA A 13 19.18 3.01 -63.60
CA ALA A 13 19.88 2.60 -62.40
C ALA A 13 20.11 3.83 -61.53
N GLY A 14 19.74 3.75 -60.26
CA GLY A 14 20.10 4.72 -59.22
C GLY A 14 20.46 3.96 -57.95
N LEU A 15 21.76 3.86 -57.69
CA LEU A 15 22.35 3.32 -56.47
C LEU A 15 22.15 4.29 -55.28
N ALA A 16 21.81 3.71 -54.14
CA ALA A 16 22.09 4.08 -52.75
C ALA A 16 22.25 5.57 -52.38
N PHE A 17 21.45 6.02 -51.41
CA PHE A 17 21.97 6.58 -50.15
C PHE A 17 20.88 6.48 -49.08
N GLY A 18 21.14 5.70 -48.03
CA GLY A 18 20.31 5.68 -46.83
C GLY A 18 20.44 7.02 -46.12
N GLN A 19 19.33 7.75 -46.01
CA GLN A 19 19.19 8.83 -45.05
C GLN A 19 18.50 8.25 -43.81
N SER A 20 19.31 7.96 -42.80
CA SER A 20 18.85 7.82 -41.42
C SER A 20 18.26 9.15 -40.97
N ASP A 21 16.98 9.16 -40.64
CA ASP A 21 16.28 10.30 -40.05
C ASP A 21 16.84 10.57 -38.63
N PRO A 22 17.51 11.72 -38.37
CA PRO A 22 18.21 11.96 -37.12
C PRO A 22 17.29 12.64 -36.10
N GLN A 23 16.13 12.04 -35.80
CA GLN A 23 15.26 12.54 -34.73
C GLN A 23 14.34 11.47 -34.12
N LYS A 24 14.89 10.30 -33.74
CA LYS A 24 14.32 9.47 -32.68
C LYS A 24 15.33 9.36 -31.54
N LYS A 25 15.24 10.31 -30.62
CA LYS A 25 15.98 10.32 -29.35
C LYS A 25 15.56 9.06 -28.58
N GLY A 26 16.53 8.20 -28.31
CA GLY A 26 16.33 6.84 -27.83
C GLY A 26 15.40 6.73 -26.64
N GLU A 27 14.28 6.04 -26.83
CA GLU A 27 13.72 5.24 -25.77
C GLU A 27 14.64 4.03 -25.63
N ALA A 28 15.34 3.94 -24.50
CA ALA A 28 15.96 2.71 -24.10
C ALA A 28 14.86 1.64 -24.06
N ILE A 29 14.94 0.67 -24.97
CA ILE A 29 14.10 -0.51 -24.94
C ILE A 29 14.53 -1.28 -23.70
N SER A 30 13.90 -0.96 -22.58
CA SER A 30 13.90 -1.79 -21.37
C SER A 30 13.41 -3.16 -21.82
N GLU A 31 14.27 -4.19 -21.72
CA GLU A 31 13.86 -5.58 -21.93
C GLU A 31 12.59 -5.80 -21.09
N ARG A 32 11.46 -6.05 -21.77
CA ARG A 32 10.25 -6.44 -21.05
C ARG A 32 10.52 -7.81 -20.48
N ASP A 33 10.59 -7.89 -19.16
CA ASP A 33 10.57 -9.15 -18.45
C ASP A 33 9.26 -9.88 -18.82
N THR A 34 9.39 -10.96 -19.59
CA THR A 34 8.26 -11.72 -20.14
C THR A 34 7.48 -12.49 -19.07
N THR A 35 7.92 -12.41 -17.81
CA THR A 35 7.21 -12.97 -16.64
C THR A 35 6.12 -12.04 -16.08
N ILE A 36 6.16 -10.74 -16.42
CA ILE A 36 5.18 -9.76 -15.92
C ILE A 36 3.92 -9.80 -16.78
N SER A 37 2.89 -10.47 -16.28
CA SER A 37 1.59 -10.62 -16.97
C SER A 37 0.63 -9.44 -16.78
N ASN A 38 0.81 -8.65 -15.71
CA ASN A 38 -0.03 -7.49 -15.43
C ASN A 38 0.44 -6.26 -16.24
N PRO A 39 -0.35 -5.74 -17.20
CA PRO A 39 0.04 -4.58 -17.99
C PRO A 39 0.14 -3.27 -17.18
N ASN A 40 -0.41 -3.24 -15.96
CA ASN A 40 -0.35 -2.10 -15.05
C ASN A 40 0.72 -2.28 -13.96
N TYR A 41 1.62 -3.25 -14.09
CA TYR A 41 2.68 -3.47 -13.10
C TYR A 41 3.60 -2.26 -12.99
N ASP A 42 3.74 -1.74 -11.78
CA ASP A 42 4.64 -0.64 -11.44
C ASP A 42 5.67 -1.14 -10.43
N LYS A 43 6.87 -1.46 -10.93
CA LYS A 43 7.98 -1.96 -10.11
C LYS A 43 8.38 -0.98 -9.01
N ALA A 44 8.44 0.30 -9.33
CA ALA A 44 8.88 1.32 -8.38
C ALA A 44 7.86 1.46 -7.23
N LEU A 45 6.57 1.34 -7.54
CA LEU A 45 5.52 1.34 -6.53
C LEU A 45 5.58 0.09 -5.63
N VAL A 46 5.82 -1.09 -6.20
CA VAL A 46 5.99 -2.34 -5.43
C VAL A 46 7.18 -2.24 -4.48
N GLU A 47 8.34 -1.77 -4.97
CA GLU A 47 9.54 -1.56 -4.16
C GLU A 47 9.31 -0.54 -3.04
N LYS A 48 8.66 0.59 -3.35
CA LYS A 48 8.28 1.60 -2.36
C LYS A 48 7.40 1.03 -1.25
N LEU A 49 6.44 0.19 -1.60
CA LEU A 49 5.44 -0.34 -0.68
C LEU A 49 5.89 -1.63 0.03
N GLY A 50 6.97 -2.25 -0.43
CA GLY A 50 7.48 -3.53 0.08
C GLY A 50 6.58 -4.70 -0.26
N GLY A 51 5.96 -4.69 -1.45
CA GLY A 51 5.15 -5.80 -1.95
C GLY A 51 6.02 -6.93 -2.50
N ASP A 52 5.54 -8.17 -2.38
CA ASP A 52 6.05 -9.33 -3.09
C ASP A 52 5.54 -9.38 -4.56
N ASP A 53 5.79 -10.49 -5.25
CA ASP A 53 5.38 -10.70 -6.64
C ASP A 53 3.87 -10.63 -6.85
N TYR A 54 3.06 -10.80 -5.80
CA TYR A 54 1.61 -10.64 -5.84
C TYR A 54 1.15 -9.20 -5.52
N GLY A 55 2.07 -8.28 -5.21
CA GLY A 55 1.76 -6.94 -4.72
C GLY A 55 1.22 -6.95 -3.29
N MET A 56 1.59 -7.96 -2.51
CA MET A 56 1.10 -8.20 -1.15
C MET A 56 2.24 -8.16 -0.14
N LYS A 57 1.94 -7.98 1.14
CA LYS A 57 2.92 -8.13 2.21
C LYS A 57 2.27 -8.56 3.52
N SER A 58 3.11 -8.95 4.49
CA SER A 58 2.68 -9.29 5.84
C SER A 58 2.51 -8.04 6.70
N TYR A 59 1.45 -8.04 7.50
CA TYR A 59 1.08 -7.05 8.50
C TYR A 59 0.76 -7.75 9.82
N PHE A 60 0.56 -6.97 10.88
CA PHE A 60 -0.11 -7.45 12.09
C PHE A 60 -1.54 -6.92 12.16
N PHE A 61 -2.50 -7.82 12.05
CA PHE A 61 -3.91 -7.54 12.27
C PHE A 61 -4.23 -7.70 13.76
N VAL A 62 -4.82 -6.68 14.35
CA VAL A 62 -5.14 -6.65 15.77
C VAL A 62 -6.65 -6.53 15.93
N ILE A 63 -7.21 -7.37 16.79
CA ILE A 63 -8.58 -7.21 17.29
C ILE A 63 -8.48 -6.63 18.70
N LEU A 64 -9.08 -5.47 18.92
CA LEU A 64 -9.26 -4.90 20.25
C LEU A 64 -10.53 -5.49 20.88
N LYS A 65 -10.47 -5.83 22.16
CA LYS A 65 -11.58 -6.35 22.95
C LYS A 65 -11.67 -5.62 24.29
N THR A 66 -12.77 -5.85 25.01
CA THR A 66 -12.95 -5.25 26.34
C THR A 66 -11.96 -5.89 27.32
N GLY A 67 -11.17 -5.07 28.01
CA GLY A 67 -10.19 -5.55 28.98
C GLY A 67 -10.80 -5.96 30.32
N THR A 68 -9.93 -6.39 31.24
CA THR A 68 -10.30 -6.90 32.56
C THR A 68 -10.63 -5.81 33.57
N ASN A 69 -10.17 -4.57 33.37
CA ASN A 69 -10.50 -3.45 34.23
C ASN A 69 -11.97 -3.05 34.06
N LYS A 70 -12.75 -3.16 35.14
CA LYS A 70 -14.18 -2.82 35.20
C LYS A 70 -14.46 -1.59 36.07
N THR A 71 -13.47 -0.72 36.26
CA THR A 71 -13.63 0.54 37.00
C THR A 71 -14.78 1.38 36.44
N ALA A 72 -15.38 2.19 37.32
CA ALA A 72 -16.39 3.20 36.97
C ALA A 72 -15.85 4.63 37.13
N GLU A 73 -14.55 4.79 37.39
CA GLU A 73 -13.89 6.09 37.53
C GLU A 73 -13.86 6.83 36.19
N LYS A 74 -14.70 7.86 36.07
CA LYS A 74 -14.96 8.55 34.81
C LYS A 74 -13.71 9.27 34.30
N GLU A 75 -12.95 9.86 35.20
CA GLU A 75 -11.72 10.61 34.91
C GLU A 75 -10.67 9.67 34.29
N LEU A 76 -10.37 8.54 34.94
CA LEU A 76 -9.44 7.54 34.44
C LEU A 76 -9.84 7.00 33.06
N ILE A 77 -11.13 6.69 32.87
CA ILE A 77 -11.64 6.19 31.59
C ILE A 77 -11.46 7.26 30.50
N SER A 78 -11.89 8.49 30.77
CA SER A 78 -11.82 9.60 29.83
C SER A 78 -10.38 9.90 29.41
N GLU A 79 -9.45 9.99 30.37
CA GLU A 79 -8.04 10.24 30.11
C GLU A 79 -7.39 9.09 29.31
N SER A 80 -7.73 7.85 29.63
CA SER A 80 -7.20 6.67 28.93
C SER A 80 -7.63 6.66 27.46
N PHE A 81 -8.91 6.94 27.17
CA PHE A 81 -9.41 6.95 25.79
C PHE A 81 -8.99 8.20 25.01
N LYS A 82 -8.76 9.34 25.69
CA LYS A 82 -8.09 10.49 25.05
C LYS A 82 -6.68 10.10 24.62
N GLY A 83 -5.91 9.49 25.52
CA GLY A 83 -4.56 9.01 25.22
C GLY A 83 -4.52 7.91 24.16
N HIS A 84 -5.53 7.05 24.10
CA HIS A 84 -5.72 6.05 23.02
C HIS A 84 -5.78 6.71 21.64
N LEU A 85 -6.61 7.76 21.48
CA LEU A 85 -6.74 8.48 20.21
C LEU A 85 -5.46 9.25 19.84
N GLU A 86 -4.78 9.84 20.82
CA GLU A 86 -3.48 10.49 20.62
C GLU A 86 -2.40 9.48 20.18
N ASN A 87 -2.37 8.29 20.80
CA ASN A 87 -1.47 7.21 20.43
C ASN A 87 -1.74 6.72 18.99
N ILE A 88 -3.00 6.51 18.61
CA ILE A 88 -3.38 6.17 17.21
C ILE A 88 -2.81 7.19 16.23
N GLN A 89 -2.98 8.49 16.51
CA GLN A 89 -2.47 9.54 15.62
C GLN A 89 -0.95 9.53 15.52
N GLY A 90 -0.25 9.31 16.63
CA GLY A 90 1.22 9.16 16.65
C GLY A 90 1.67 7.96 15.80
N LEU A 91 1.03 6.80 15.97
CA LEU A 91 1.38 5.59 15.22
C LEU A 91 1.09 5.71 13.71
N VAL A 92 0.05 6.44 13.32
CA VAL A 92 -0.20 6.76 11.90
C VAL A 92 0.91 7.65 11.34
N GLN A 93 1.34 8.69 12.08
CA GLN A 93 2.43 9.58 11.67
C GLN A 93 3.77 8.85 11.55
N GLU A 94 4.02 7.88 12.43
CA GLU A 94 5.21 7.01 12.37
C GLU A 94 5.12 5.94 11.27
N GLY A 95 3.99 5.83 10.56
CA GLY A 95 3.75 4.80 9.55
C GLY A 95 3.62 3.39 10.12
N LYS A 96 3.37 3.26 11.42
CA LYS A 96 3.23 1.98 12.13
C LYS A 96 1.79 1.48 12.19
N LEU A 97 0.81 2.36 12.01
CA LEU A 97 -0.62 2.05 12.00
C LEU A 97 -1.23 2.53 10.69
N ILE A 98 -1.82 1.60 9.94
CA ILE A 98 -2.40 1.89 8.61
C ILE A 98 -3.91 1.99 8.70
N VAL A 99 -4.58 1.09 9.43
CA VAL A 99 -6.04 1.11 9.63
C VAL A 99 -6.32 1.11 11.12
N ALA A 100 -7.23 1.98 11.54
CA ALA A 100 -7.83 1.96 12.87
C ALA A 100 -9.32 2.26 12.77
N GLY A 101 -10.14 1.50 13.50
CA GLY A 101 -11.57 1.77 13.53
C GLY A 101 -12.33 0.93 14.55
N PRO A 102 -13.43 1.47 15.11
CA PRO A 102 -14.28 0.73 16.03
C PRO A 102 -15.06 -0.36 15.29
N LEU A 103 -15.29 -1.48 15.98
CA LEU A 103 -16.25 -2.49 15.55
C LEU A 103 -17.61 -2.17 16.15
N GLY A 104 -18.67 -2.41 15.38
CA GLY A 104 -20.03 -2.36 15.88
C GLY A 104 -20.29 -3.42 16.96
N LYS A 105 -21.44 -3.34 17.62
CA LYS A 105 -21.85 -4.34 18.62
C LYS A 105 -21.84 -5.74 18.01
N ASN A 106 -21.20 -6.68 18.69
CA ASN A 106 -21.03 -8.05 18.26
C ASN A 106 -21.03 -8.99 19.48
N GLU A 107 -21.19 -10.28 19.23
CA GLU A 107 -21.28 -11.33 20.27
C GLU A 107 -19.94 -11.59 20.97
N ASN A 108 -18.82 -11.20 20.34
CA ASN A 108 -17.47 -11.47 20.83
C ASN A 108 -16.89 -10.35 21.72
N ASN A 109 -17.66 -9.30 22.00
CA ASN A 109 -17.21 -8.11 22.72
C ASN A 109 -15.99 -7.41 22.10
N TYR A 110 -15.81 -7.55 20.79
CA TYR A 110 -14.77 -6.84 20.04
C TYR A 110 -15.12 -5.36 19.92
N ARG A 111 -14.10 -4.52 20.04
CA ARG A 111 -14.22 -3.06 20.19
C ARG A 111 -13.67 -2.31 18.99
N GLY A 112 -12.69 -2.87 18.29
CA GLY A 112 -12.06 -2.23 17.15
C GLY A 112 -11.02 -3.13 16.51
N ILE A 113 -10.44 -2.64 15.42
CA ILE A 113 -9.33 -3.29 14.73
C ILE A 113 -8.18 -2.32 14.52
N PHE A 114 -6.97 -2.87 14.49
CA PHE A 114 -5.80 -2.20 13.92
C PHE A 114 -5.17 -3.06 12.82
N ILE A 115 -4.56 -2.40 11.84
CA ILE A 115 -3.60 -3.02 10.91
C ILE A 115 -2.27 -2.30 11.09
N LEU A 116 -1.30 -2.98 11.70
CA LEU A 116 0.04 -2.47 11.93
C LEU A 116 0.96 -2.83 10.77
N SER A 117 1.83 -1.89 10.41
CA SER A 117 2.85 -2.03 9.36
C SER A 117 4.21 -1.64 9.90
N ASN A 118 5.28 -2.05 9.21
CA ASN A 118 6.67 -1.69 9.56
C ASN A 118 7.07 -2.14 10.97
N ILE A 119 6.58 -3.31 11.38
CA ILE A 119 6.89 -3.99 12.65
C ILE A 119 7.57 -5.31 12.34
N ASN A 120 8.66 -5.62 13.04
CA ASN A 120 9.53 -6.76 12.71
C ASN A 120 9.07 -8.07 13.36
N SER A 121 8.25 -8.01 14.42
CA SER A 121 7.82 -9.20 15.15
C SER A 121 6.50 -9.00 15.91
N ALA A 122 5.86 -10.10 16.29
CA ALA A 122 4.66 -10.06 17.12
C ALA A 122 4.94 -9.48 18.53
N ASP A 123 6.16 -9.64 19.04
CA ASP A 123 6.58 -9.07 20.33
C ASP A 123 6.73 -7.55 20.21
N GLU A 124 7.33 -7.06 19.13
CA GLU A 124 7.39 -5.61 18.86
C GLU A 124 5.98 -5.03 18.67
N ALA A 125 5.07 -5.74 18.01
CA ALA A 125 3.68 -5.33 17.89
C ALA A 125 2.99 -5.26 19.26
N ARG A 126 3.25 -6.23 20.14
CA ARG A 126 2.73 -6.24 21.51
C ARG A 126 3.26 -5.06 22.32
N GLU A 127 4.56 -4.81 22.30
CA GLU A 127 5.15 -3.65 23.00
C GLU A 127 4.59 -2.33 22.48
N LEU A 128 4.38 -2.21 21.17
CA LEU A 128 3.74 -1.05 20.57
C LEU A 128 2.30 -0.86 21.05
N LEU A 129 1.51 -1.93 21.16
CA LEU A 129 0.14 -1.85 21.68
C LEU A 129 0.10 -1.48 23.16
N LEU A 130 1.13 -1.84 23.94
CA LEU A 130 1.22 -1.51 25.36
C LEU A 130 1.56 -0.02 25.64
N THR A 131 1.90 0.77 24.62
CA THR A 131 2.05 2.22 24.76
C THR A 131 0.69 2.93 24.88
N ASP A 132 -0.39 2.27 24.47
CA ASP A 132 -1.75 2.78 24.50
C ASP A 132 -2.30 2.83 25.94
N PRO A 133 -2.68 4.01 26.46
CA PRO A 133 -3.19 4.13 27.82
C PRO A 133 -4.45 3.30 28.11
N ALA A 134 -5.33 3.11 27.13
CA ALA A 134 -6.54 2.29 27.32
C ALA A 134 -6.19 0.79 27.45
N ILE A 135 -5.14 0.33 26.77
CA ILE A 135 -4.62 -1.04 26.91
C ILE A 135 -3.83 -1.17 28.20
N LYS A 136 -2.90 -0.25 28.48
CA LYS A 136 -2.06 -0.23 29.68
C LYS A 136 -2.89 -0.22 30.97
N ASN A 137 -3.99 0.51 30.99
CA ASN A 137 -4.91 0.56 32.14
C ASN A 137 -5.92 -0.60 32.15
N GLY A 138 -5.84 -1.54 31.21
CA GLY A 138 -6.67 -2.74 31.14
C GLY A 138 -8.13 -2.47 30.76
N LEU A 139 -8.46 -1.29 30.22
CA LEU A 139 -9.80 -0.97 29.71
C LEU A 139 -10.05 -1.64 28.36
N LEU A 140 -8.98 -1.75 27.55
CA LEU A 140 -8.91 -2.57 26.36
C LEU A 140 -7.91 -3.72 26.55
N ASP A 141 -8.12 -4.78 25.79
CA ASP A 141 -7.19 -5.89 25.62
C ASP A 141 -7.16 -6.23 24.11
N PHE A 142 -6.28 -7.12 23.67
CA PHE A 142 -6.07 -7.36 22.24
C PHE A 142 -5.69 -8.80 21.89
N GLU A 143 -5.90 -9.12 20.61
CA GLU A 143 -5.40 -10.33 19.95
C GLU A 143 -4.65 -9.92 18.69
N ILE A 144 -3.50 -10.56 18.43
CA ILE A 144 -2.63 -10.24 17.30
C ILE A 144 -2.58 -11.44 16.36
N PHE A 145 -2.76 -11.19 15.07
CA PHE A 145 -2.65 -12.15 13.98
C PHE A 145 -1.67 -11.62 12.94
N THR A 146 -0.80 -12.48 12.41
CA THR A 146 -0.10 -12.15 11.16
C THR A 146 -1.11 -12.20 10.04
N TRP A 147 -1.20 -11.13 9.26
CA TRP A 147 -2.16 -11.01 8.16
C TRP A 147 -1.45 -10.65 6.87
N TYR A 148 -1.73 -11.40 5.81
CA TYR A 148 -1.20 -11.16 4.46
C TYR A 148 -2.23 -10.36 3.67
N GLY A 149 -1.85 -9.15 3.26
CA GLY A 149 -2.74 -8.16 2.67
C GLY A 149 -2.07 -7.36 1.56
N SER A 150 -2.85 -6.54 0.84
CA SER A 150 -2.32 -5.72 -0.26
C SER A 150 -1.29 -4.72 0.26
N ALA A 151 -0.10 -4.69 -0.37
CA ALA A 151 0.95 -3.73 -0.05
C ALA A 151 0.52 -2.28 -0.32
N ALA A 152 -0.50 -2.08 -1.16
CA ALA A 152 -1.08 -0.78 -1.49
C ALA A 152 -1.90 -0.14 -0.36
N LEU A 153 -2.15 -0.83 0.75
CA LEU A 153 -2.99 -0.32 1.83
C LEU A 153 -2.58 1.10 2.31
N PRO A 154 -1.30 1.44 2.54
CA PRO A 154 -0.93 2.79 2.97
C PRO A 154 -1.32 3.92 1.99
N GLU A 155 -1.52 3.61 0.70
CA GLU A 155 -1.91 4.60 -0.32
C GLU A 155 -3.34 5.15 -0.11
N TYR A 156 -4.17 4.51 0.74
CA TYR A 156 -5.47 5.08 1.11
C TYR A 156 -5.33 6.24 2.11
N LEU A 157 -4.27 6.30 2.91
CA LEU A 157 -4.12 7.29 4.00
C LEU A 157 -4.21 8.75 3.49
N PRO A 158 -3.55 9.14 2.38
CA PRO A 158 -3.72 10.48 1.81
C PRO A 158 -5.14 10.80 1.35
N ALA A 159 -5.92 9.79 0.96
CA ALA A 159 -7.34 9.98 0.64
C ALA A 159 -8.16 10.09 1.93
N SER A 160 -7.88 9.26 2.93
CA SER A 160 -8.53 9.30 4.25
C SER A 160 -8.41 10.66 4.91
N ASP A 161 -7.25 11.32 4.79
CA ASP A 161 -7.03 12.65 5.36
C ASP A 161 -7.88 13.74 4.69
N LYS A 162 -8.32 13.55 3.45
CA LYS A 162 -9.07 14.56 2.69
C LYS A 162 -10.58 14.50 2.90
N ILE A 163 -11.10 13.44 3.51
CA ILE A 163 -12.55 13.15 3.52
C ILE A 163 -13.24 13.44 4.86
N TRP A 164 -12.50 13.67 5.94
CA TRP A 164 -13.11 13.98 7.23
C TRP A 164 -13.48 15.47 7.31
N LYS A 165 -14.70 15.76 7.80
CA LYS A 165 -15.17 17.15 8.05
C LYS A 165 -14.76 17.64 9.44
N LEU A 166 -14.77 16.73 10.41
CA LEU A 166 -14.32 16.93 11.79
C LEU A 166 -13.21 15.93 12.04
N LYS A 167 -12.17 16.34 12.75
CA LYS A 167 -11.03 15.47 13.04
C LYS A 167 -11.55 14.23 13.79
N PRO A 168 -11.41 13.03 13.22
CA PRO A 168 -11.88 11.80 13.84
C PRO A 168 -11.02 11.41 15.06
#